data_AF-D4DCP5-F1
#
_entry.id   AF-D4DCP5-F1
#
_cell.length_a   1.000
_cell.length_b   1.000
_cell.length_c   1.000
_cell.angle_alpha   90.00
_cell.angle_beta   90.00
_cell.angle_gamma   90.00
#
_symmetry.space_group_name_H-M   'P 1'
#
loop_
_entity.id
_entity.type
_entity.pdbx_description
1 polymer ?
#
loop_
_entity_poly.entity_id
_entity_poly.type
_entity_poly.pdbx_seq_one_letter_code
_entity_poly.pdbx_strand_id
1 'polypeptide(L)'
;MSTQFALSKHWKEYDVFAQQKMSTFRSSRPAVLELATRYRDLSQDLKQIHSKRDDMTPEQQQEADKVLFMEMCEICLWGNATDLSLLTSLTYEDIQKLQGAEARKKAEANVLVNDLPAAFELLNKARTERKNEERRVDIVLDNAGFELFVDLILAGYLLSSGLATCVVLHPKSIPWFVSDVLPRDFGDLIALLSDPQSFFSSTGEEETGEEKKPQPLTDKEVDELKYLFQQWGDFHAEGQLIIRPNRFWTTASSYWRLPHEAPSLYEDLKESELVIFKGDLNYRKLTADAHWDPTTPFDTAIGPLGQGSGVRVLALRTCKADVVVGLEKGEDERLRNMPNGGGDSGSRKWAWSGKWAVVSLCDRKKKE
;
A
#
# COMPACT_ATOMS: atom_id res chain seq x y z
N MET A 1 -12.40 0.02 -23.80
CA MET A 1 -13.39 0.83 -23.08
C MET A 1 -12.99 2.30 -23.00
N SER A 2 -11.83 2.67 -22.41
CA SER A 2 -11.39 4.07 -22.30
C SER A 2 -11.42 4.87 -23.62
N THR A 3 -11.01 4.28 -24.75
CA THR A 3 -11.10 4.92 -26.08
C THR A 3 -12.53 5.32 -26.46
N GLN A 4 -13.54 4.52 -26.10
CA GLN A 4 -14.94 4.83 -26.41
C GLN A 4 -15.42 6.06 -25.62
N PHE A 5 -15.06 6.17 -24.35
CA PHE A 5 -15.37 7.32 -23.50
C PHE A 5 -14.64 8.58 -23.98
N ALA A 6 -13.34 8.48 -24.29
CA ALA A 6 -12.53 9.60 -24.79
C ALA A 6 -13.06 10.20 -26.09
N LEU A 7 -13.63 9.37 -26.98
CA LEU A 7 -14.24 9.80 -28.24
C LEU A 7 -15.70 10.28 -28.10
N SER A 8 -16.30 10.10 -26.92
CA SER A 8 -17.68 10.53 -26.67
C SER A 8 -17.78 12.07 -26.57
N LYS A 9 -18.99 12.60 -26.76
CA LYS A 9 -19.25 14.04 -26.57
C LYS A 9 -19.49 14.42 -25.11
N HIS A 10 -20.13 13.54 -24.34
CA HIS A 10 -20.65 13.85 -23.00
C HIS A 10 -19.97 13.09 -21.86
N TRP A 11 -19.19 12.05 -22.15
CA TRP A 11 -18.71 11.09 -21.16
C TRP A 11 -17.17 10.95 -21.16
N LYS A 12 -16.44 11.97 -21.62
CA LYS A 12 -14.97 11.90 -21.78
C LYS A 12 -14.22 11.58 -20.49
N GLU A 13 -14.74 12.08 -19.37
CA GLU A 13 -14.16 11.94 -18.03
C GLU A 13 -14.97 10.98 -17.16
N TYR A 14 -15.92 10.24 -17.75
CA TYR A 14 -16.75 9.31 -17.00
C TYR A 14 -15.95 8.08 -16.59
N ASP A 15 -15.88 7.85 -15.28
CA ASP A 15 -15.38 6.60 -14.71
C ASP A 15 -16.56 5.65 -14.46
N VAL A 16 -16.67 4.62 -15.31
CA VAL A 16 -17.68 3.57 -15.21
C VAL A 16 -17.57 2.75 -13.93
N PHE A 17 -16.44 2.79 -13.23
CA PHE A 17 -16.18 2.01 -12.03
C PHE A 17 -16.34 2.82 -10.74
N ALA A 18 -16.56 4.14 -10.83
CA ALA A 18 -16.61 5.03 -9.67
C ALA A 18 -17.66 4.60 -8.63
N GLN A 19 -18.86 4.20 -9.07
CA GLN A 19 -19.91 3.72 -8.16
C GLN A 19 -19.48 2.46 -7.40
N GLN A 20 -18.87 1.48 -8.09
CA GLN A 20 -18.39 0.25 -7.47
C GLN A 20 -17.27 0.53 -6.46
N LYS A 21 -16.32 1.43 -6.80
CA LYS A 21 -15.23 1.85 -5.90
C LYS A 21 -15.78 2.46 -4.60
N MET A 22 -16.75 3.38 -4.72
CA MET A 22 -17.38 4.04 -3.57
C MET A 22 -18.24 3.09 -2.73
N SER A 23 -18.99 2.19 -3.37
CA SER A 23 -19.78 1.17 -2.68
C SER A 23 -18.88 0.24 -1.85
N THR A 24 -17.78 -0.22 -2.44
CA THR A 24 -16.79 -1.07 -1.76
C THR A 24 -16.11 -0.35 -0.60
N PHE A 25 -15.83 0.96 -0.72
CA PHE A 25 -15.30 1.73 0.40
C PHE A 25 -16.31 1.87 1.55
N ARG A 26 -17.59 2.11 1.22
CA ARG A 26 -18.67 2.20 2.23
C ARG A 26 -18.83 0.90 3.01
N SER A 27 -18.72 -0.26 2.36
CA SER A 27 -18.81 -1.56 3.05
C SER A 27 -17.64 -1.81 4.01
N SER A 28 -16.49 -1.17 3.79
CA SER A 28 -15.35 -1.20 4.71
C SER A 28 -15.47 -0.26 5.92
N ARG A 29 -16.66 0.33 6.18
CA ARG A 29 -16.91 1.29 7.28
C ARG A 29 -16.29 0.87 8.63
N PRO A 30 -16.48 -0.35 9.16
CA PRO A 30 -15.93 -0.71 10.47
C PRO A 30 -14.39 -0.64 10.51
N ALA A 31 -13.73 -1.09 9.43
CA ALA A 31 -12.28 -1.08 9.32
C ALA A 31 -11.74 0.35 9.18
N VAL A 32 -12.42 1.20 8.40
CA VAL A 32 -12.07 2.62 8.21
C VAL A 32 -12.11 3.36 9.55
N LEU A 33 -13.17 3.16 10.34
CA LEU A 33 -13.34 3.83 11.62
C LEU A 33 -12.29 3.39 12.64
N GLU A 34 -12.05 2.08 12.78
CA GLU A 34 -11.01 1.56 13.68
C GLU A 34 -9.63 2.12 13.29
N LEU A 35 -9.27 2.08 12.01
CA LEU A 35 -7.99 2.63 11.54
C LEU A 35 -7.87 4.13 11.77
N ALA A 36 -8.95 4.90 11.59
CA ALA A 36 -8.94 6.33 11.83
C ALA A 36 -8.67 6.66 13.31
N THR A 37 -9.33 5.95 14.24
CA THR A 37 -9.04 6.05 15.68
C THR A 37 -7.57 5.76 15.97
N ARG A 38 -7.06 4.61 15.51
CA ARG A 38 -5.70 4.14 15.82
C ARG A 38 -4.63 5.04 15.24
N TYR A 39 -4.79 5.46 14.00
CA TYR A 39 -3.85 6.35 13.35
C TYR A 39 -3.81 7.72 14.03
N ARG A 40 -4.95 8.25 14.47
CA ARG A 40 -4.98 9.49 15.24
C ARG A 40 -4.13 9.37 16.50
N ASP A 41 -4.36 8.33 17.30
CA ASP A 41 -3.61 8.08 18.54
C ASP A 41 -2.10 7.98 18.24
N LEU A 42 -1.72 7.13 17.28
CA LEU A 42 -0.33 6.96 16.88
C LEU A 42 0.32 8.26 16.38
N SER A 43 -0.36 9.00 15.51
CA SER A 43 0.20 10.23 14.94
C SER A 43 0.35 11.33 15.99
N GLN A 44 -0.50 11.34 17.03
CA GLN A 44 -0.32 12.20 18.18
C GLN A 44 0.89 11.78 19.02
N ASP A 45 1.07 10.48 19.26
CA ASP A 45 2.24 9.94 19.96
C ASP A 45 3.55 10.28 19.21
N LEU A 46 3.56 10.16 17.87
CA LEU A 46 4.72 10.52 17.05
C LEU A 46 5.03 12.03 17.06
N LYS A 47 4.01 12.89 17.16
CA LYS A 47 4.16 14.36 17.24
C LYS A 47 4.56 14.83 18.64
N GLN A 48 4.09 14.15 19.68
CA GLN A 48 4.48 14.43 21.05
C GLN A 48 5.88 13.88 21.27
N ILE A 49 6.88 14.75 21.08
CA ILE A 49 8.30 14.51 21.38
C ILE A 49 8.53 14.01 22.83
N HIS A 50 7.52 14.05 23.70
CA HIS A 50 7.60 13.58 25.08
C HIS A 50 6.33 12.79 25.48
N SER A 51 6.37 11.47 25.40
CA SER A 51 5.88 10.59 26.47
C SER A 51 6.30 9.13 26.21
N LYS A 52 6.93 8.48 27.21
CA LYS A 52 7.42 7.08 27.25
C LYS A 52 8.51 6.65 26.25
N ARG A 53 8.64 7.25 25.06
CA ARG A 53 9.75 6.94 24.12
C ARG A 53 11.12 7.22 24.77
N ASP A 54 11.22 8.30 25.55
CA ASP A 54 12.45 8.67 26.27
C ASP A 54 12.88 7.67 27.35
N ASP A 55 11.96 6.83 27.85
CA ASP A 55 12.25 5.80 28.84
C ASP A 55 12.85 4.53 28.21
N MET A 56 12.83 4.43 26.88
CA MET A 56 13.34 3.29 26.12
C MET A 56 14.79 3.50 25.66
N THR A 57 15.59 2.43 25.63
CA THR A 57 16.93 2.51 25.02
C THR A 57 16.82 2.74 23.51
N PRO A 58 17.84 3.30 22.85
CA PRO A 58 17.85 3.48 21.40
C PRO A 58 17.52 2.21 20.61
N GLU A 59 18.00 1.05 21.09
CA GLU A 59 17.73 -0.25 20.47
C GLU A 59 16.26 -0.65 20.60
N GLN A 60 15.66 -0.42 21.77
CA GLN A 60 14.23 -0.68 21.99
C GLN A 60 13.35 0.24 21.14
N GLN A 61 13.74 1.52 21.00
CA GLN A 61 13.02 2.46 20.15
C GLN A 61 13.10 2.05 18.67
N GLN A 62 14.28 1.63 18.20
CA GLN A 62 14.46 1.17 16.83
C GLN A 62 13.63 -0.10 16.55
N GLU A 63 13.60 -1.05 17.48
CA GLU A 63 12.79 -2.25 17.32
C GLU A 63 11.29 -1.94 17.31
N ALA A 64 10.83 -1.03 18.17
CA ALA A 64 9.43 -0.60 18.15
C ALA A 64 9.07 0.14 16.85
N ASP A 65 9.93 1.04 16.37
CA ASP A 65 9.77 1.72 15.08
C ASP A 65 9.70 0.71 13.92
N LYS A 66 10.52 -0.35 13.97
CA LYS A 66 10.55 -1.42 12.98
C LYS A 66 9.27 -2.25 12.97
N VAL A 67 8.79 -2.68 14.13
CA VAL A 67 7.53 -3.42 14.26
C VAL A 67 6.37 -2.58 13.73
N LEU A 68 6.31 -1.30 14.10
CA LEU A 68 5.29 -0.39 13.62
C LEU A 68 5.35 -0.19 12.10
N PHE A 69 6.55 -0.05 11.52
CA PHE A 69 6.72 0.02 10.07
C PHE A 69 6.19 -1.23 9.38
N MET A 70 6.49 -2.41 9.93
CA MET A 70 6.02 -3.68 9.40
C MET A 70 4.50 -3.77 9.44
N GLU A 71 3.87 -3.43 10.58
CA GLU A 71 2.41 -3.44 10.73
C GLU A 71 1.74 -2.48 9.72
N MET A 72 2.28 -1.27 9.54
CA MET A 72 1.75 -0.31 8.56
C MET A 72 1.84 -0.83 7.12
N CYS A 73 2.94 -1.48 6.77
CA CYS A 73 3.10 -2.09 5.45
C CYS A 73 2.20 -3.30 5.26
N GLU A 74 1.97 -4.12 6.29
CA GLU A 74 1.08 -5.28 6.23
C GLU A 74 -0.39 -4.89 6.07
N ILE A 75 -0.84 -3.83 6.75
CA ILE A 75 -2.17 -3.26 6.53
C ILE A 75 -2.34 -2.84 5.06
N CYS A 76 -1.31 -2.24 4.46
CA CYS A 76 -1.29 -1.90 3.04
C CYS A 76 -1.22 -3.11 2.12
N LEU A 77 -0.51 -4.17 2.51
CA LEU A 77 -0.32 -5.39 1.73
C LEU A 77 -1.63 -6.16 1.57
N TRP A 78 -2.38 -6.29 2.67
CA TRP A 78 -3.61 -7.08 2.73
C TRP A 78 -4.86 -6.25 2.42
N GLY A 79 -4.84 -4.93 2.65
CA GLY A 79 -5.96 -4.05 2.35
C GLY A 79 -7.26 -4.55 3.00
N ASN A 80 -8.31 -4.78 2.22
CA ASN A 80 -9.58 -5.31 2.72
C ASN A 80 -9.49 -6.74 3.30
N ALA A 81 -8.42 -7.48 3.02
CA ALA A 81 -8.18 -8.80 3.61
C ALA A 81 -7.42 -8.72 4.96
N THR A 82 -7.11 -7.51 5.44
CA THR A 82 -6.46 -7.29 6.74
C THR A 82 -7.37 -7.79 7.86
N ASP A 83 -6.85 -8.70 8.69
CA ASP A 83 -7.53 -9.13 9.90
C ASP A 83 -7.60 -7.94 10.87
N LEU A 84 -8.80 -7.53 11.28
CA LEU A 84 -9.01 -6.40 12.20
C LEU A 84 -8.25 -6.58 13.53
N SER A 85 -7.90 -7.82 13.91
CA SER A 85 -7.04 -8.07 15.07
C SER A 85 -5.62 -7.54 14.91
N LEU A 86 -5.11 -7.38 13.67
CA LEU A 86 -3.82 -6.73 13.39
C LEU A 86 -3.85 -5.23 13.68
N LEU A 87 -5.03 -4.60 13.63
CA LEU A 87 -5.19 -3.16 13.89
C LEU A 87 -5.06 -2.80 15.38
N THR A 88 -5.09 -3.80 16.26
CA THR A 88 -5.08 -3.59 17.72
C THR A 88 -3.70 -3.21 18.28
N SER A 89 -2.62 -3.31 17.51
CA SER A 89 -1.24 -3.12 17.97
C SER A 89 -0.56 -1.81 17.54
N LEU A 90 -1.31 -0.86 16.98
CA LEU A 90 -0.73 0.36 16.38
C LEU A 90 -0.24 1.42 17.38
N THR A 91 -0.26 1.16 18.70
CA THR A 91 0.31 2.06 19.71
C THR A 91 1.60 1.47 20.31
N TYR A 92 2.53 2.32 20.74
CA TYR A 92 3.77 1.85 21.40
C TYR A 92 3.49 1.02 22.66
N GLU A 93 2.41 1.33 23.38
CA GLU A 93 2.00 0.58 24.57
C GLU A 93 1.50 -0.84 24.22
N ASP A 94 0.78 -0.99 23.11
CA ASP A 94 0.27 -2.29 22.66
C ASP A 94 1.37 -3.15 22.02
N ILE A 95 2.32 -2.53 21.31
CA ILE A 95 3.53 -3.21 20.79
C ILE A 95 4.31 -3.88 21.94
N GLN A 96 4.46 -3.20 23.08
CA GLN A 96 5.17 -3.74 24.24
C GLN A 96 4.43 -4.89 24.95
N LYS A 97 3.10 -4.90 24.94
CA LYS A 97 2.29 -5.84 25.74
C LYS A 97 2.11 -7.23 25.13
N LEU A 98 2.80 -7.58 24.04
CA LEU A 98 2.64 -8.86 23.31
C LEU A 98 1.20 -9.14 22.81
N GLN A 99 0.25 -8.21 22.99
CA GLN A 99 -1.18 -8.43 22.76
C GLN A 99 -1.55 -8.64 21.29
N GLY A 100 -0.64 -8.32 20.35
CA GLY A 100 -0.79 -8.65 18.92
C GLY A 100 0.20 -9.68 18.35
N ALA A 101 1.08 -10.27 19.16
CA ALA A 101 2.15 -11.13 18.63
C ALA A 101 1.63 -12.40 17.94
N GLU A 102 0.51 -12.94 18.40
CA GLU A 102 -0.12 -14.13 17.79
C GLU A 102 -0.87 -13.78 16.49
N ALA A 103 -1.57 -12.64 16.46
CA ALA A 103 -2.20 -12.12 15.26
C ALA A 103 -1.16 -11.81 14.17
N ARG A 104 -0.05 -11.14 14.54
CA ARG A 104 1.11 -10.89 13.66
C ARG A 104 1.67 -12.17 13.07
N LYS A 105 2.02 -13.15 13.92
CA LYS A 105 2.55 -14.45 13.45
C LYS A 105 1.62 -15.15 12.47
N LYS A 106 0.31 -15.03 12.66
CA LYS A 106 -0.69 -15.64 11.77
C LYS A 106 -0.79 -14.90 10.43
N ALA A 107 -0.65 -13.58 10.43
CA ALA A 107 -0.61 -12.78 9.21
C ALA A 107 0.71 -13.00 8.43
N GLU A 108 1.84 -13.01 9.13
CA GLU A 108 3.16 -13.33 8.60
C GLU A 108 3.22 -14.74 7.99
N ALA A 109 2.47 -15.71 8.53
CA ALA A 109 2.46 -17.08 8.01
C ALA A 109 1.99 -17.20 6.56
N ASN A 110 1.26 -16.20 6.04
CA ASN A 110 0.83 -16.15 4.64
C ASN A 110 1.73 -15.26 3.76
N VAL A 111 2.79 -14.67 4.33
CA VAL A 111 3.79 -13.88 3.62
C VAL A 111 4.99 -14.77 3.31
N LEU A 112 5.11 -15.20 2.05
CA LEU A 112 6.09 -16.21 1.60
C LEU A 112 7.51 -15.66 1.47
N VAL A 113 7.64 -14.36 1.22
CA VAL A 113 8.90 -13.61 1.15
C VAL A 113 8.65 -12.32 1.91
N ASN A 114 9.50 -11.97 2.89
CA ASN A 114 9.29 -10.80 3.72
C ASN A 114 10.56 -9.95 3.88
N ASP A 115 10.73 -8.97 2.99
CA ASP A 115 11.83 -8.02 3.03
C ASP A 115 11.49 -6.70 3.75
N LEU A 116 10.35 -6.61 4.47
CA LEU A 116 10.00 -5.41 5.25
C LEU A 116 11.06 -5.01 6.27
N PRO A 117 11.70 -5.95 7.03
CA PRO A 117 12.79 -5.61 7.92
C PRO A 117 13.93 -4.86 7.20
N ALA A 118 14.31 -5.31 6.00
CA ALA A 118 15.38 -4.67 5.22
C ALA A 118 14.94 -3.31 4.68
N ALA A 119 13.69 -3.16 4.25
CA ALA A 119 13.15 -1.87 3.80
C ALA A 119 13.13 -0.83 4.93
N PHE A 120 12.78 -1.24 6.16
CA PHE A 120 12.86 -0.38 7.34
C PHE A 120 14.29 0.11 7.59
N GLU A 121 15.28 -0.79 7.58
CA GLU A 121 16.68 -0.41 7.81
C GLU A 121 17.17 0.62 6.78
N LEU A 122 16.72 0.53 5.51
CA LEU A 122 17.06 1.52 4.48
C LEU A 122 16.51 2.92 4.82
N LEU A 123 15.23 3.00 5.17
CA LEU A 123 14.59 4.28 5.50
C LEU A 123 15.10 4.85 6.82
N ASN A 124 15.32 4.00 7.83
CA ASN A 124 15.87 4.40 9.12
C ASN A 124 17.31 4.90 8.98
N LYS A 125 18.13 4.24 8.15
CA LYS A 125 19.47 4.71 7.81
C LYS A 125 19.42 6.09 7.13
N ALA A 126 18.54 6.27 6.14
CA ALA A 126 18.35 7.58 5.50
C ALA A 126 17.93 8.66 6.53
N ARG A 127 16.97 8.35 7.39
CA ARG A 127 16.48 9.22 8.48
C ARG A 127 17.60 9.63 9.43
N THR A 128 18.50 8.72 9.78
CA THR A 128 19.58 8.98 10.76
C THR A 128 20.78 9.71 10.15
N GLU A 129 21.20 9.34 8.94
CA GLU A 129 22.39 9.88 8.28
C GLU A 129 22.13 11.19 7.51
N ARG A 130 20.92 11.39 6.97
CA ARG A 130 20.58 12.49 6.06
C ARG A 130 19.43 13.36 6.57
N LYS A 131 19.48 13.73 7.85
CA LYS A 131 18.40 14.44 8.57
C LYS A 131 17.87 15.70 7.87
N ASN A 132 18.74 16.48 7.25
CA ASN A 132 18.40 17.76 6.61
C ASN A 132 18.19 17.67 5.10
N GLU A 133 18.25 16.47 4.52
CA GLU A 133 18.01 16.25 3.10
C GLU A 133 16.60 15.76 2.86
N GLU A 134 16.10 15.95 1.65
CA GLU A 134 14.85 15.34 1.22
C GLU A 134 15.00 13.81 1.20
N ARG A 135 14.02 13.12 1.79
CA ARG A 135 13.90 11.66 1.79
C ARG A 135 12.53 11.34 1.22
N ARG A 136 12.48 11.23 -0.10
CA ARG A 136 11.24 10.97 -0.86
C ARG A 136 10.91 9.48 -0.81
N VAL A 137 9.64 9.13 -0.62
CA VAL A 137 9.13 7.77 -0.86
C VAL A 137 8.06 7.84 -1.94
N ASP A 138 8.11 6.93 -2.91
CA ASP A 138 7.12 6.85 -3.98
C ASP A 138 6.22 5.65 -3.77
N ILE A 139 4.92 5.80 -4.00
CA ILE A 139 3.94 4.72 -3.94
C ILE A 139 3.23 4.63 -5.28
N VAL A 140 3.49 3.56 -6.03
CA VAL A 140 2.77 3.19 -7.25
C VAL A 140 1.51 2.42 -6.85
N LEU A 141 0.39 3.12 -6.91
CA LEU A 141 -0.88 2.69 -6.35
C LEU A 141 -1.52 1.55 -7.16
N ASP A 142 -2.33 0.74 -6.47
CA ASP A 142 -3.20 -0.30 -7.05
C ASP A 142 -4.66 0.17 -7.00
N ASN A 143 -5.46 -0.29 -6.04
CA ASN A 143 -6.91 -0.06 -5.99
C ASN A 143 -7.32 1.17 -5.16
N ALA A 144 -8.43 1.78 -5.59
CA ALA A 144 -9.18 2.80 -4.87
C ALA A 144 -9.96 2.23 -3.68
N GLY A 145 -10.74 3.09 -3.02
CA GLY A 145 -11.52 2.70 -1.85
C GLY A 145 -10.62 2.41 -0.65
N PHE A 146 -10.79 1.26 0.00
CA PHE A 146 -10.10 0.98 1.25
C PHE A 146 -8.60 0.80 1.07
N GLU A 147 -8.14 0.24 -0.05
CA GLU A 147 -6.71 0.13 -0.35
C GLU A 147 -6.04 1.52 -0.46
N LEU A 148 -6.66 2.45 -1.19
CA LEU A 148 -6.19 3.84 -1.23
C LEU A 148 -6.21 4.49 0.17
N PHE A 149 -7.25 4.24 0.97
CA PHE A 149 -7.32 4.77 2.33
C PHE A 149 -6.16 4.28 3.19
N VAL A 150 -5.83 2.98 3.17
CA VAL A 150 -4.68 2.46 3.92
C VAL A 150 -3.34 2.93 3.34
N ASP A 151 -3.24 3.13 2.03
CA ASP A 151 -2.05 3.73 1.41
C ASP A 151 -1.81 5.17 1.91
N LEU A 152 -2.87 5.94 2.17
CA LEU A 152 -2.77 7.27 2.79
C LEU A 152 -2.43 7.22 4.28
N ILE A 153 -2.90 6.21 5.00
CA ILE A 153 -2.48 5.94 6.38
C ILE A 153 -0.98 5.66 6.42
N LEU A 154 -0.46 4.80 5.54
CA LEU A 154 0.98 4.54 5.42
C LEU A 154 1.76 5.80 5.03
N ALA A 155 1.29 6.57 4.04
CA ALA A 155 1.94 7.82 3.64
C ALA A 155 2.01 8.81 4.82
N GLY A 156 0.91 9.01 5.53
CA GLY A 156 0.86 9.87 6.70
C GLY A 156 1.73 9.38 7.86
N TYR A 157 1.85 8.07 8.06
CA TYR A 157 2.78 7.47 9.02
C TYR A 157 4.24 7.71 8.63
N LEU A 158 4.62 7.49 7.37
CA LEU A 158 5.98 7.72 6.88
C LEU A 158 6.42 9.17 7.09
N LEU A 159 5.51 10.12 6.87
CA LEU A 159 5.72 11.55 7.13
C LEU A 159 5.79 11.84 8.63
N SER A 160 4.82 11.37 9.42
CA SER A 160 4.74 11.63 10.86
C SER A 160 5.91 11.03 11.65
N SER A 161 6.43 9.89 11.22
CA SER A 161 7.59 9.21 11.85
C SER A 161 8.95 9.76 11.39
N GLY A 162 8.96 10.64 10.39
CA GLY A 162 10.17 11.19 9.77
C GLY A 162 10.97 10.19 8.92
N LEU A 163 10.44 8.99 8.66
CA LEU A 163 11.03 8.02 7.73
C LEU A 163 11.04 8.57 6.29
N ALA A 164 10.06 9.41 5.94
CA ALA A 164 10.03 10.21 4.73
C ALA A 164 9.85 11.70 5.07
N THR A 165 10.36 12.59 4.23
CA THR A 165 10.02 14.02 4.27
C THR A 165 8.98 14.39 3.20
N CYS A 166 8.85 13.57 2.17
CA CYS A 166 7.90 13.70 1.08
C CYS A 166 7.44 12.32 0.62
N VAL A 167 6.16 12.16 0.34
CA VAL A 167 5.55 10.98 -0.25
C VAL A 167 4.86 11.35 -1.56
N VAL A 168 5.22 10.66 -2.63
CA VAL A 168 4.62 10.85 -3.96
C VAL A 168 3.78 9.64 -4.35
N LEU A 169 2.50 9.88 -4.55
CA LEU A 169 1.52 8.89 -4.96
C LEU A 169 1.36 8.90 -6.49
N HIS A 170 1.43 7.72 -7.10
CA HIS A 170 1.32 7.55 -8.55
C HIS A 170 0.03 6.81 -8.92
N PRO A 171 -1.08 7.53 -9.17
CA PRO A 171 -2.31 6.93 -9.68
C PRO A 171 -2.24 6.66 -11.20
N LYS A 172 -3.20 5.89 -11.69
CA LYS A 172 -3.42 5.65 -13.12
C LYS A 172 -4.00 6.90 -13.79
N SER A 173 -3.82 7.02 -15.11
CA SER A 173 -4.27 8.19 -15.88
C SER A 173 -5.68 8.05 -16.49
N ILE A 174 -6.23 6.83 -16.50
CA ILE A 174 -7.53 6.49 -17.09
C ILE A 174 -8.16 5.35 -16.27
N PRO A 175 -9.49 5.15 -16.28
CA PRO A 175 -10.12 3.96 -15.68
C PRO A 175 -9.42 2.69 -16.14
N TRP A 176 -8.85 1.95 -15.18
CA TRP A 176 -7.91 0.86 -15.41
C TRP A 176 -8.20 -0.26 -14.43
N PHE A 177 -8.19 -1.51 -14.91
CA PHE A 177 -8.39 -2.73 -14.09
C PHE A 177 -9.51 -2.63 -13.03
N VAL A 178 -10.64 -2.02 -13.41
CA VAL A 178 -11.84 -1.81 -12.58
C VAL A 178 -11.58 -0.84 -11.42
N SER A 179 -10.81 -1.26 -10.42
CA SER A 179 -10.67 -0.55 -9.16
C SER A 179 -9.45 0.36 -9.08
N ASP A 180 -8.56 0.40 -10.08
CA ASP A 180 -7.33 1.16 -9.94
C ASP A 180 -7.55 2.65 -9.66
N VAL A 181 -6.69 3.21 -8.80
CA VAL A 181 -6.75 4.62 -8.37
C VAL A 181 -6.55 5.57 -9.54
N LEU A 182 -7.44 6.54 -9.66
CA LEU A 182 -7.33 7.74 -10.47
C LEU A 182 -7.10 8.97 -9.58
N PRO A 183 -6.58 10.08 -10.13
CA PRO A 183 -6.50 11.34 -9.38
C PRO A 183 -7.83 11.77 -8.75
N ARG A 184 -8.95 11.49 -9.42
CA ARG A 184 -10.30 11.79 -8.91
C ARG A 184 -10.68 10.95 -7.70
N ASP A 185 -10.27 9.69 -7.64
CA ASP A 185 -10.58 8.82 -6.49
C ASP A 185 -9.94 9.34 -5.19
N PHE A 186 -8.76 9.95 -5.27
CA PHE A 186 -8.16 10.66 -4.14
C PHE A 186 -9.00 11.88 -3.74
N GLY A 187 -9.40 12.71 -4.71
CA GLY A 187 -10.24 13.87 -4.43
C GLY A 187 -11.57 13.50 -3.77
N ASP A 188 -12.21 12.44 -4.26
CA ASP A 188 -13.46 11.91 -3.72
C ASP A 188 -13.26 11.35 -2.29
N LEU A 189 -12.13 10.69 -2.01
CA LEU A 189 -11.76 10.23 -0.66
C LEU A 189 -11.48 11.39 0.31
N ILE A 190 -10.81 12.45 -0.13
CA ILE A 190 -10.58 13.63 0.73
C ILE A 190 -11.91 14.36 0.99
N ALA A 191 -12.76 14.50 -0.03
CA ALA A 191 -14.07 15.12 0.11
C ALA A 191 -14.96 14.37 1.11
N LEU A 192 -14.99 13.03 1.05
CA LEU A 192 -15.79 12.25 2.02
C LEU A 192 -15.27 12.39 3.44
N LEU A 193 -13.95 12.48 3.66
CA LEU A 193 -13.40 12.64 5.01
C LEU A 193 -13.69 14.03 5.59
N SER A 194 -13.96 15.04 4.74
CA SER A 194 -14.41 16.36 5.18
C SER A 194 -15.87 16.38 5.67
N ASP A 195 -16.71 15.51 5.10
CA ASP A 195 -18.12 15.30 5.49
C ASP A 195 -18.48 13.80 5.58
N PRO A 196 -17.91 13.09 6.58
CA PRO A 196 -18.04 11.64 6.66
C PRO A 196 -19.46 11.19 7.02
N GLN A 197 -20.19 12.04 7.77
CA GLN A 197 -21.57 11.77 8.16
C GLN A 197 -22.46 11.58 6.94
N SER A 198 -22.37 12.48 5.97
CA SER A 198 -23.17 12.43 4.74
C SER A 198 -22.92 11.13 3.96
N PHE A 199 -21.65 10.73 3.82
CA PHE A 199 -21.27 9.55 3.06
C PHE A 199 -21.69 8.22 3.72
N PHE A 200 -21.48 8.07 5.03
CA PHE A 200 -21.76 6.84 5.76
C PHE A 200 -23.22 6.71 6.24
N SER A 201 -24.00 7.80 6.22
CA SER A 201 -25.43 7.79 6.57
C SER A 201 -26.36 7.68 5.35
N SER A 202 -25.86 7.92 4.14
CA SER A 202 -26.63 7.71 2.92
C SER A 202 -26.82 6.21 2.64
N THR A 203 -28.05 5.77 2.37
CA THR A 203 -28.31 4.44 1.78
C THR A 203 -27.69 4.42 0.38
N GLY A 204 -26.86 3.42 0.07
CA GLY A 204 -26.37 3.24 -1.30
C GLY A 204 -27.56 3.02 -2.25
N GLU A 205 -27.43 3.44 -3.51
CA GLU A 205 -28.51 3.31 -4.52
C GLU A 205 -28.95 1.85 -4.76
N GLU A 206 -28.20 0.85 -4.28
CA GLU A 206 -28.45 -0.58 -4.45
C GLU A 206 -29.22 -1.26 -3.29
N GLU A 207 -29.47 -0.56 -2.17
CA GLU A 207 -30.22 -1.12 -1.03
C GLU A 207 -31.73 -0.86 -1.21
N THR A 208 -32.34 -1.56 -2.18
CA THR A 208 -33.81 -1.52 -2.42
C THR A 208 -34.61 -2.48 -1.52
N GLY A 209 -34.01 -3.01 -0.45
CA GLY A 209 -34.68 -3.81 0.57
C GLY A 209 -34.89 -3.02 1.85
N GLU A 210 -35.87 -3.40 2.68
CA GLU A 210 -36.16 -2.82 4.01
C GLU A 210 -35.02 -3.00 5.05
N GLU A 211 -33.78 -3.21 4.61
CA GLU A 211 -32.62 -3.45 5.45
C GLU A 211 -32.08 -2.13 6.01
N LYS A 212 -32.42 -1.90 7.29
CA LYS A 212 -31.79 -1.01 8.28
C LYS A 212 -30.94 0.13 7.70
N LYS A 213 -31.51 1.34 7.70
CA LYS A 213 -30.76 2.59 7.56
C LYS A 213 -29.45 2.53 8.36
N PRO A 214 -28.29 2.90 7.76
CA PRO A 214 -27.02 2.89 8.46
C PRO A 214 -27.13 3.71 9.75
N GLN A 215 -26.58 3.19 10.85
CA GLN A 215 -26.51 3.99 12.09
C GLN A 215 -25.67 5.24 11.80
N PRO A 216 -26.10 6.43 12.24
CA PRO A 216 -25.27 7.63 12.19
C PRO A 216 -23.88 7.37 12.81
N LEU A 217 -22.85 8.03 12.31
CA LEU A 217 -21.58 8.08 13.04
C LEU A 217 -21.78 8.82 14.37
N THR A 218 -21.00 8.43 15.37
CA THR A 218 -20.88 9.19 16.62
C THR A 218 -20.02 10.44 16.39
N ASP A 219 -20.16 11.45 17.25
CA ASP A 219 -19.32 12.66 17.18
C ASP A 219 -17.82 12.32 17.21
N LYS A 220 -17.43 11.32 18.01
CA LYS A 220 -16.06 10.82 18.09
C LYS A 220 -15.54 10.28 16.75
N GLU A 221 -16.34 9.43 16.08
CA GLU A 221 -15.99 8.85 14.77
C GLU A 221 -15.88 9.95 13.69
N VAL A 222 -16.77 10.94 13.72
CA VAL A 222 -16.70 12.10 12.81
C VAL A 222 -15.41 12.90 13.05
N ASP A 223 -15.06 13.15 14.30
CA ASP A 223 -13.86 13.90 14.66
C ASP A 223 -12.58 13.17 14.25
N GLU A 224 -12.54 11.84 14.34
CA GLU A 224 -11.39 11.03 13.93
C GLU A 224 -11.18 11.03 12.41
N LEU A 225 -12.25 10.93 11.62
CA LEU A 225 -12.15 11.03 10.16
C LEU A 225 -11.78 12.46 9.71
N LYS A 226 -12.33 13.48 10.37
CA LYS A 226 -11.94 14.87 10.12
C LYS A 226 -10.50 15.18 10.51
N TYR A 227 -9.97 14.50 11.53
CA TYR A 227 -8.55 14.59 11.87
C TYR A 227 -7.66 14.13 10.70
N LEU A 228 -8.01 13.00 10.06
CA LEU A 228 -7.29 12.53 8.86
C LEU A 228 -7.36 13.55 7.73
N PHE A 229 -8.57 14.07 7.44
CA PHE A 229 -8.77 15.12 6.43
C PHE A 229 -7.85 16.32 6.67
N GLN A 230 -7.83 16.86 7.90
CA GLN A 230 -7.00 18.00 8.24
C GLN A 230 -5.51 17.68 8.09
N GLN A 231 -5.04 16.58 8.67
CA GLN A 231 -3.62 16.26 8.70
C GLN A 231 -3.07 15.96 7.30
N TRP A 232 -3.81 15.20 6.48
CA TRP A 232 -3.39 14.94 5.10
C TRP A 232 -3.50 16.19 4.23
N GLY A 233 -4.48 17.06 4.51
CA GLY A 233 -4.58 18.39 3.91
C GLY A 233 -3.35 19.25 4.21
N ASP A 234 -2.87 19.25 5.45
CA ASP A 234 -1.66 19.97 5.87
C ASP A 234 -0.42 19.42 5.15
N PHE A 235 -0.24 18.09 5.14
CA PHE A 235 0.86 17.46 4.39
C PHE A 235 0.82 17.80 2.90
N HIS A 236 -0.36 17.86 2.31
CA HIS A 236 -0.49 18.25 0.90
C HIS A 236 -0.15 19.73 0.69
N ALA A 237 -0.66 20.62 1.55
CA ALA A 237 -0.40 22.06 1.48
C ALA A 237 1.08 22.42 1.67
N GLU A 238 1.79 21.65 2.51
CA GLU A 238 3.23 21.79 2.76
C GLU A 238 4.11 21.11 1.70
N GLY A 239 3.51 20.47 0.69
CA GLY A 239 4.24 19.76 -0.38
C GLY A 239 4.85 18.43 0.03
N GLN A 240 4.46 17.90 1.20
CA GLN A 240 4.92 16.61 1.71
C GLN A 240 4.12 15.43 1.17
N LEU A 241 2.86 15.63 0.79
CA LEU A 241 2.03 14.63 0.11
C LEU A 241 1.66 15.10 -1.29
N ILE A 242 2.11 14.38 -2.32
CA ILE A 242 2.00 14.79 -3.71
C ILE A 242 1.37 13.69 -4.55
N ILE A 243 0.53 14.04 -5.52
CA ILE A 243 -0.06 13.11 -6.48
C ILE A 243 0.48 13.42 -7.87
N ARG A 244 1.06 12.41 -8.53
CA ARG A 244 1.65 12.55 -9.87
C ARG A 244 1.18 11.40 -10.78
N PRO A 245 0.09 11.58 -11.55
CA PRO A 245 -0.27 10.60 -12.56
C PRO A 245 0.77 10.57 -13.68
N ASN A 246 1.00 9.39 -14.25
CA ASN A 246 1.79 9.24 -15.48
C ASN A 246 1.12 8.24 -16.42
N ARG A 247 1.14 8.52 -17.72
CA ARG A 247 0.53 7.65 -18.74
C ARG A 247 1.22 6.29 -18.83
N PHE A 248 2.51 6.22 -18.48
CA PHE A 248 3.29 4.98 -18.48
C PHE A 248 2.61 3.86 -17.67
N TRP A 249 2.03 4.19 -16.51
CA TRP A 249 1.34 3.24 -15.64
C TRP A 249 0.17 2.53 -16.33
N THR A 250 -0.44 3.18 -17.32
CA THR A 250 -1.59 2.68 -18.10
C THR A 250 -1.21 2.21 -19.51
N THR A 251 0.08 2.02 -19.80
CA THR A 251 0.53 1.33 -21.02
C THR A 251 0.42 -0.19 -20.85
N ALA A 252 0.52 -0.93 -21.95
CA ALA A 252 0.64 -2.39 -21.92
C ALA A 252 2.06 -2.86 -21.53
N SER A 253 3.02 -1.95 -21.42
CA SER A 253 4.42 -2.26 -21.21
C SER A 253 4.68 -2.78 -19.80
N SER A 254 5.58 -3.77 -19.72
CA SER A 254 6.22 -4.11 -18.45
C SER A 254 7.13 -2.98 -18.01
N TYR A 255 7.48 -2.96 -16.72
CA TYR A 255 8.36 -1.93 -16.17
C TYR A 255 9.81 -2.07 -16.62
N TRP A 256 10.17 -3.15 -17.32
CA TRP A 256 11.43 -3.27 -18.04
C TRP A 256 11.57 -2.23 -19.16
N ARG A 257 10.46 -1.71 -19.68
CA ARG A 257 10.46 -0.66 -20.70
C ARG A 257 10.55 0.75 -20.14
N LEU A 258 10.39 0.93 -18.82
CA LEU A 258 10.37 2.23 -18.15
C LEU A 258 11.58 3.12 -18.53
N PRO A 259 12.84 2.63 -18.52
CA PRO A 259 13.99 3.47 -18.88
C PRO A 259 13.95 4.01 -20.33
N HIS A 260 13.22 3.36 -21.23
CA HIS A 260 13.19 3.70 -22.65
C HIS A 260 11.91 4.46 -23.04
N GLU A 261 10.77 4.09 -22.48
CA GLU A 261 9.45 4.66 -22.83
C GLU A 261 9.10 5.89 -21.99
N ALA A 262 9.59 5.98 -20.76
CA ALA A 262 9.38 7.15 -19.90
C ALA A 262 10.68 7.49 -19.14
N PRO A 263 11.76 7.86 -19.84
CA PRO A 263 13.06 8.12 -19.23
C PRO A 263 13.01 9.21 -18.15
N SER A 264 12.21 10.27 -18.35
CA SER A 264 12.04 11.31 -17.33
C SER A 264 11.42 10.79 -16.02
N LEU A 265 10.46 9.86 -16.12
CA LEU A 265 9.89 9.21 -14.94
C LEU A 265 10.91 8.27 -14.29
N TYR A 266 11.69 7.54 -15.10
CA TYR A 266 12.74 6.66 -14.59
C TYR A 266 13.81 7.43 -13.80
N GLU A 267 14.31 8.55 -14.34
CA GLU A 267 15.27 9.40 -13.65
C GLU A 267 14.65 10.03 -12.38
N ASP A 268 13.40 10.51 -12.43
CA ASP A 268 12.70 11.05 -11.25
C ASP A 268 12.55 10.01 -10.12
N LEU A 269 12.32 8.73 -10.45
CA LEU A 269 12.21 7.66 -9.46
C LEU A 269 13.57 7.28 -8.81
N LYS A 270 14.71 7.64 -9.42
CA LYS A 270 16.02 7.40 -8.81
C LYS A 270 16.25 8.29 -7.58
N GLU A 271 15.61 9.45 -7.53
CA GLU A 271 15.65 10.38 -6.40
C GLU A 271 14.91 9.84 -5.16
N SER A 272 14.06 8.82 -5.33
CA SER A 272 13.31 8.21 -4.23
C SER A 272 14.23 7.41 -3.29
N GLU A 273 14.01 7.46 -1.98
CA GLU A 273 14.61 6.50 -1.06
C GLU A 273 14.10 5.09 -1.27
N LEU A 274 12.82 4.96 -1.65
CA LEU A 274 12.15 3.70 -1.87
C LEU A 274 10.91 3.91 -2.74
N VAL A 275 10.80 3.12 -3.81
CA VAL A 275 9.59 3.06 -4.64
C VAL A 275 8.81 1.81 -4.27
N ILE A 276 7.66 2.00 -3.63
CA ILE A 276 6.72 0.97 -3.20
C ILE A 276 5.72 0.70 -4.33
N PHE A 277 5.67 -0.52 -4.82
CA PHE A 277 4.74 -0.98 -5.85
C PHE A 277 3.63 -1.82 -5.20
N LYS A 278 2.40 -1.35 -5.24
CA LYS A 278 1.25 -2.02 -4.63
C LYS A 278 0.61 -3.04 -5.56
N GLY A 279 0.25 -4.21 -5.02
CA GLY A 279 -0.69 -5.12 -5.68
C GLY A 279 -0.12 -5.97 -6.83
N ASP A 280 -1.00 -6.81 -7.37
CA ASP A 280 -0.65 -7.90 -8.28
C ASP A 280 -0.24 -7.39 -9.67
N LEU A 281 -0.97 -6.41 -10.23
CA LEU A 281 -0.67 -5.89 -11.56
C LEU A 281 0.70 -5.21 -11.62
N ASN A 282 1.06 -4.43 -10.58
CA ASN A 282 2.38 -3.82 -10.50
C ASN A 282 3.48 -4.89 -10.42
N TYR A 283 3.30 -5.96 -9.65
CA TYR A 283 4.26 -7.06 -9.57
C TYR A 283 4.41 -7.80 -10.90
N ARG A 284 3.31 -8.05 -11.61
CA ARG A 284 3.33 -8.63 -12.96
C ARG A 284 4.09 -7.73 -13.93
N LYS A 285 3.86 -6.42 -13.89
CA LYS A 285 4.64 -5.47 -14.71
C LYS A 285 6.11 -5.41 -14.33
N LEU A 286 6.46 -5.50 -13.04
CA LEU A 286 7.85 -5.59 -12.57
C LEU A 286 8.54 -6.84 -13.14
N THR A 287 7.88 -7.99 -13.05
CA THR A 287 8.42 -9.30 -13.47
C THR A 287 8.17 -9.64 -14.94
N ALA A 288 7.70 -8.67 -15.72
CA ALA A 288 7.29 -8.82 -17.12
C ALA A 288 6.25 -9.94 -17.38
N ASP A 289 5.50 -10.33 -16.35
CA ASP A 289 4.47 -11.39 -16.38
C ASP A 289 4.98 -12.71 -16.99
N ALA A 290 6.30 -12.96 -16.86
CA ALA A 290 6.96 -14.08 -17.52
C ALA A 290 6.87 -15.38 -16.70
N HIS A 291 7.10 -16.50 -17.38
CA HIS A 291 7.12 -17.83 -16.75
C HIS A 291 8.47 -18.11 -16.07
N TRP A 292 8.70 -17.45 -14.93
CA TRP A 292 9.92 -17.62 -14.15
C TRP A 292 9.96 -18.95 -13.38
N ASP A 293 11.18 -19.43 -13.14
CA ASP A 293 11.43 -20.36 -12.03
C ASP A 293 11.09 -19.61 -10.73
N PRO A 294 10.24 -20.16 -9.82
CA PRO A 294 9.85 -19.50 -8.59
C PRO A 294 11.01 -19.11 -7.67
N THR A 295 12.15 -19.79 -7.81
CA THR A 295 13.37 -19.52 -7.03
C THR A 295 14.27 -18.46 -7.65
N THR A 296 13.90 -17.92 -8.83
CA THR A 296 14.63 -16.83 -9.48
C THR A 296 14.74 -15.65 -8.52
N PRO A 297 15.92 -15.07 -8.29
CA PRO A 297 16.06 -13.88 -7.45
C PRO A 297 15.21 -12.70 -7.96
N PHE A 298 14.59 -11.95 -7.04
CA PHE A 298 13.70 -10.84 -7.40
C PHE A 298 14.42 -9.74 -8.20
N ASP A 299 15.65 -9.40 -7.82
CA ASP A 299 16.50 -8.42 -8.51
C ASP A 299 16.75 -8.79 -9.98
N THR A 300 16.87 -10.09 -10.28
CA THR A 300 17.03 -10.63 -11.63
C THR A 300 15.72 -10.54 -12.41
N ALA A 301 14.61 -10.92 -11.77
CA ALA A 301 13.29 -10.97 -12.40
C ALA A 301 12.71 -9.59 -12.73
N ILE A 302 13.15 -8.52 -12.06
CA ILE A 302 12.72 -7.14 -12.40
C ILE A 302 13.59 -6.46 -13.47
N GLY A 303 14.55 -7.19 -14.05
CA GLY A 303 15.27 -6.80 -15.26
C GLY A 303 15.97 -5.43 -15.13
N PRO A 304 15.70 -4.45 -16.02
CA PRO A 304 16.30 -3.12 -15.98
C PRO A 304 16.03 -2.30 -14.70
N LEU A 305 15.06 -2.70 -13.87
CA LEU A 305 14.83 -2.10 -12.55
C LEU A 305 15.59 -2.80 -11.42
N GLY A 306 16.29 -3.88 -11.73
CA GLY A 306 17.07 -4.69 -10.81
C GLY A 306 18.39 -4.05 -10.40
N GLN A 307 19.38 -4.90 -10.15
CA GLN A 307 20.69 -4.46 -9.68
C GLN A 307 21.31 -3.42 -10.61
N GLY A 308 21.76 -2.29 -10.04
CA GLY A 308 22.39 -1.20 -10.78
C GLY A 308 21.43 -0.23 -11.48
N SER A 309 20.11 -0.38 -11.32
CA SER A 309 19.11 0.54 -11.89
C SER A 309 19.13 1.94 -11.28
N GLY A 310 19.68 2.08 -10.06
CA GLY A 310 19.59 3.32 -9.29
C GLY A 310 18.21 3.54 -8.64
N VAL A 311 17.26 2.62 -8.81
CA VAL A 311 15.93 2.67 -8.18
C VAL A 311 15.85 1.57 -7.12
N ARG A 312 15.45 1.92 -5.89
CA ARG A 312 15.12 0.93 -4.85
C ARG A 312 13.66 0.54 -5.02
N VAL A 313 13.39 -0.75 -5.16
CA VAL A 313 12.05 -1.27 -5.43
C VAL A 313 11.61 -2.12 -4.25
N LEU A 314 10.45 -1.81 -3.66
CA LEU A 314 9.74 -2.69 -2.75
C LEU A 314 8.41 -3.06 -3.39
N ALA A 315 8.14 -4.34 -3.61
CA ALA A 315 6.83 -4.79 -4.06
C ALA A 315 6.01 -5.33 -2.88
N LEU A 316 4.82 -4.77 -2.65
CA LEU A 316 3.84 -5.27 -1.68
C LEU A 316 2.71 -5.96 -2.44
N ARG A 317 2.80 -7.29 -2.58
CA ARG A 317 1.91 -8.04 -3.47
C ARG A 317 1.19 -9.17 -2.76
N THR A 318 -0.13 -9.06 -2.68
CA THR A 318 -1.01 -10.22 -2.54
C THR A 318 -1.06 -11.00 -3.86
N CYS A 319 -0.81 -12.31 -3.83
CA CYS A 319 -0.66 -13.15 -5.02
C CYS A 319 -2.02 -13.42 -5.68
N LYS A 320 -2.24 -12.84 -6.88
CA LYS A 320 -3.46 -12.98 -7.68
C LYS A 320 -3.16 -13.43 -9.14
N ALA A 321 -1.97 -13.98 -9.40
CA ALA A 321 -1.53 -14.47 -10.72
C ALA A 321 -0.38 -15.50 -10.62
N ASP A 322 -0.18 -16.28 -11.69
CA ASP A 322 0.80 -17.38 -11.78
C ASP A 322 2.25 -17.01 -11.48
N VAL A 323 2.66 -15.80 -11.88
CA VAL A 323 4.05 -15.35 -11.75
C VAL A 323 4.41 -15.19 -10.28
N VAL A 324 5.53 -15.74 -9.87
CA VAL A 324 6.14 -15.55 -8.53
C VAL A 324 7.63 -15.83 -8.65
N VAL A 325 8.43 -15.11 -7.89
CA VAL A 325 9.89 -15.24 -7.84
C VAL A 325 10.37 -15.03 -6.40
N GLY A 326 11.63 -15.37 -6.13
CA GLY A 326 12.27 -15.19 -4.83
C GLY A 326 11.85 -16.18 -3.75
N LEU A 327 11.14 -17.27 -4.11
CA LEU A 327 10.79 -18.31 -3.15
C LEU A 327 11.99 -19.17 -2.76
N GLU A 328 11.95 -19.70 -1.54
CA GLU A 328 12.87 -20.76 -1.14
C GLU A 328 12.66 -22.03 -1.97
N LYS A 329 13.73 -22.82 -2.13
CA LYS A 329 13.66 -24.08 -2.87
C LYS A 329 12.71 -25.06 -2.17
N GLY A 330 11.75 -25.59 -2.91
CA GLY A 330 10.74 -26.53 -2.38
C GLY A 330 9.44 -25.86 -1.93
N GLU A 331 9.41 -24.52 -1.84
CA GLU A 331 8.25 -23.80 -1.32
C GLU A 331 7.08 -23.81 -2.29
N ASP A 332 7.32 -23.64 -3.60
CA ASP A 332 6.28 -23.77 -4.62
C ASP A 332 5.70 -25.21 -4.65
N GLU A 333 6.54 -26.23 -4.53
CA GLU A 333 6.11 -27.62 -4.44
C GLU A 333 5.23 -27.86 -3.20
N ARG A 334 5.66 -27.35 -2.04
CA ARG A 334 4.90 -27.45 -0.79
C ARG A 334 3.51 -26.82 -0.94
N LEU A 335 3.44 -25.62 -1.51
CA LEU A 335 2.20 -24.89 -1.72
C LEU A 335 1.31 -25.56 -2.77
N ARG A 336 1.87 -26.07 -3.87
CA ARG A 336 1.11 -26.83 -4.86
C ARG A 336 0.50 -28.09 -4.27
N ASN A 337 1.20 -28.77 -3.36
CA ASN A 337 0.70 -29.99 -2.71
C ASN A 337 -0.38 -29.73 -1.63
N MET A 338 -0.66 -28.47 -1.27
CA MET A 338 -1.78 -28.14 -0.38
C MET A 338 -3.14 -28.39 -1.04
N PRO A 339 -4.22 -28.56 -0.26
CA PRO A 339 -5.58 -28.54 -0.79
C PRO A 339 -5.81 -27.26 -1.60
N ASN A 340 -6.32 -27.42 -2.83
CA ASN A 340 -6.49 -26.33 -3.81
C ASN A 340 -5.19 -25.63 -4.27
N GLY A 341 -4.02 -26.20 -3.98
CA GLY A 341 -2.71 -25.64 -4.35
C GLY A 341 -2.31 -25.86 -5.82
N GLY A 342 -2.84 -26.91 -6.44
CA GLY A 342 -2.59 -27.27 -7.85
C GLY A 342 -2.09 -28.70 -8.06
N GLY A 343 -1.49 -29.31 -7.04
CA GLY A 343 -0.98 -30.69 -7.05
C GLY A 343 -0.16 -31.02 -8.29
N ASP A 344 -0.45 -32.19 -8.87
CA ASP A 344 0.25 -32.74 -10.04
C ASP A 344 -0.10 -32.03 -11.35
N SER A 345 -1.04 -31.08 -11.36
CA SER A 345 -1.40 -30.33 -12.58
C SER A 345 -0.29 -29.38 -13.05
N GLY A 346 0.73 -29.13 -12.23
CA GLY A 346 1.76 -28.12 -12.48
C GLY A 346 1.29 -26.68 -12.37
N SER A 347 -0.02 -26.44 -12.18
CA SER A 347 -0.59 -25.10 -12.01
C SER A 347 -0.33 -24.56 -10.61
N ARG A 348 -0.04 -23.26 -10.48
CA ARG A 348 0.12 -22.60 -9.17
C ARG A 348 -1.21 -22.03 -8.68
N LYS A 349 -2.20 -22.89 -8.44
CA LYS A 349 -3.54 -22.44 -8.03
C LYS A 349 -3.51 -21.64 -6.71
N TRP A 350 -2.53 -21.92 -5.86
CA TRP A 350 -2.30 -21.14 -4.64
C TRP A 350 -1.97 -19.66 -4.95
N ALA A 351 -1.26 -19.37 -6.05
CA ALA A 351 -0.69 -18.07 -6.39
C ALA A 351 -1.69 -17.07 -6.99
N TRP A 352 -2.91 -17.51 -7.33
CA TRP A 352 -3.98 -16.62 -7.77
C TRP A 352 -5.18 -16.54 -6.82
N SER A 353 -5.05 -17.10 -5.62
CA SER A 353 -6.13 -17.15 -4.62
C SER A 353 -6.31 -15.84 -3.84
N GLY A 354 -5.30 -14.96 -3.84
CA GLY A 354 -5.23 -13.81 -2.95
C GLY A 354 -4.94 -14.14 -1.48
N LYS A 355 -4.69 -15.43 -1.14
CA LYS A 355 -4.42 -15.86 0.23
C LYS A 355 -2.97 -15.67 0.67
N TRP A 356 -2.04 -15.71 -0.28
CA TRP A 356 -0.60 -15.61 -0.04
C TRP A 356 -0.08 -14.28 -0.51
N ALA A 357 1.01 -13.81 0.08
CA ALA A 357 1.65 -12.57 -0.29
C ALA A 357 3.17 -12.74 -0.41
N VAL A 358 3.79 -11.83 -1.17
CA VAL A 358 5.24 -11.64 -1.20
C VAL A 358 5.54 -10.16 -1.00
N VAL A 359 6.55 -9.89 -0.19
CA VAL A 359 7.15 -8.58 0.01
C VAL A 359 8.61 -8.68 -0.41
N SER A 360 8.90 -8.18 -1.61
CA SER A 360 10.21 -8.36 -2.26
C SER A 360 10.90 -7.02 -2.44
N LEU A 361 12.13 -6.94 -1.92
CA LEU A 361 13.00 -5.76 -2.00
C LEU A 361 14.12 -6.01 -3.00
N CYS A 362 14.37 -5.02 -3.87
CA CYS A 362 15.61 -4.90 -4.62
C CYS A 362 16.34 -3.63 -4.16
N ASP A 363 17.43 -3.79 -3.41
CA ASP A 363 18.31 -2.68 -3.04
C ASP A 363 19.36 -2.39 -4.13
N ARG A 364 19.65 -1.09 -4.29
CA ARG A 364 20.48 -0.46 -5.33
C ARG A 364 21.90 -1.01 -5.47
N LYS A 365 22.47 -1.65 -4.45
CA LYS A 365 23.93 -1.78 -4.41
C LYS A 365 24.43 -2.84 -5.40
N LYS A 366 25.15 -2.36 -6.41
CA LYS A 366 26.33 -3.09 -6.90
C LYS A 366 27.09 -3.55 -5.66
N LYS A 367 27.29 -4.86 -5.51
CA LYS A 367 28.46 -5.32 -4.77
C LYS A 367 29.65 -4.80 -5.58
N GLU A 368 30.35 -3.79 -5.06
CA GLU A 368 31.70 -3.50 -5.54
C GLU A 368 32.60 -4.70 -5.26
#